data_AF-I0BV70-F1
#
_entry.id   AF-I0BV70-F1
#
_cell.length_a   1.000
_cell.length_b   1.000
_cell.length_c   1.000
_cell.angle_alpha   90.00
_cell.angle_beta   90.00
_cell.angle_gamma   90.00
#
_symmetry.space_group_name_H-M   'P 1'
#
loop_
_entity.id
_entity.type
_entity.pdbx_description
1 polymer ?
#
loop_
_entity_poly.entity_id
_entity_poly.type
_entity_poly.pdbx_seq_one_letter_code
_entity_poly.pdbx_strand_id
1 'polypeptide(L)'
;MSETSKQAVLDNRGAEVQPVVREQLDVLDQLMKPEVQESLTVLVENLPKLAEMVTLLTKTYDIVQNVVTDKVLIEDIKGGVEEFVKPIGEKAKGLAAAAIEANDRTQVEASTVGLFGILKMLKDPQVQKTLRFAQAFLEVVGEKNQQR
;
A
#
# COMPACT_ATOMS: atom_id res chain seq x y z
N MET A 1 -19.76 70.17 9.39
CA MET A 1 -20.50 70.26 8.11
C MET A 1 -19.46 70.04 7.01
N SER A 2 -19.43 69.02 6.19
CA SER A 2 -20.21 67.80 5.99
C SER A 2 -19.35 66.94 5.04
N GLU A 3 -19.41 65.61 5.20
CA GLU A 3 -19.37 64.61 4.11
C GLU A 3 -18.11 64.64 3.20
N THR A 4 -17.17 63.71 3.30
CA THR A 4 -17.33 62.35 2.74
C THR A 4 -16.21 61.45 3.26
N SER A 5 -16.44 60.83 4.42
CA SER A 5 -15.86 59.54 4.76
C SER A 5 -16.75 58.47 4.12
N LYS A 6 -16.41 58.01 2.91
CA LYS A 6 -16.98 56.80 2.27
C LYS A 6 -16.18 56.42 1.02
N GLN A 7 -14.92 56.02 1.23
CA GLN A 7 -14.15 55.33 0.18
C GLN A 7 -13.28 54.24 0.83
N ALA A 8 -13.93 53.35 1.56
CA ALA A 8 -13.29 52.19 2.20
C ALA A 8 -14.29 51.04 2.35
N VAL A 9 -15.11 50.78 1.32
CA VAL A 9 -15.92 49.57 1.22
C VAL A 9 -16.17 49.35 -0.27
N LEU A 10 -16.12 48.10 -0.73
CA LEU A 10 -16.37 47.62 -2.10
C LEU A 10 -15.13 47.35 -2.95
N ASP A 11 -14.20 46.55 -2.43
CA ASP A 11 -13.59 45.50 -3.27
C ASP A 11 -13.10 44.33 -2.40
N ASN A 12 -14.03 43.63 -1.75
CA ASN A 12 -13.68 42.37 -1.07
C ASN A 12 -14.90 41.47 -0.84
N ARG A 13 -15.66 41.16 -1.90
CA ARG A 13 -16.75 40.18 -1.89
C ARG A 13 -16.61 39.14 -3.00
N GLY A 14 -15.40 38.57 -3.11
CA GLY A 14 -15.06 37.53 -4.11
C GLY A 14 -14.60 36.19 -3.53
N ALA A 15 -14.64 35.98 -2.22
CA ALA A 15 -14.64 34.64 -1.61
C ALA A 15 -16.14 34.24 -1.50
N GLU A 16 -16.65 33.12 -2.02
CA GLU A 16 -16.38 31.75 -1.54
C GLU A 16 -17.02 30.66 -2.47
N VAL A 17 -17.17 30.86 -3.79
CA VAL A 17 -17.89 29.87 -4.65
C VAL A 17 -16.97 28.93 -5.45
N GLN A 18 -15.64 29.01 -5.33
CA GLN A 18 -14.76 28.55 -6.43
C GLN A 18 -13.83 27.33 -6.25
N PRO A 19 -13.76 26.55 -5.15
CA PRO A 19 -12.96 25.32 -5.18
C PRO A 19 -13.71 24.16 -5.86
N VAL A 20 -14.96 23.91 -5.50
CA VAL A 20 -15.72 22.71 -5.92
C VAL A 20 -16.11 22.72 -7.41
N VAL A 21 -16.46 23.89 -7.95
CA VAL A 21 -16.87 24.02 -9.37
C VAL A 21 -15.66 23.88 -10.30
N ARG A 22 -14.47 24.35 -9.88
CA ARG A 22 -13.24 24.26 -10.70
C ARG A 22 -12.71 22.83 -10.80
N GLU A 23 -12.74 22.06 -9.70
CA GLU A 23 -12.34 20.64 -9.73
C GLU A 23 -13.30 19.80 -10.58
N GLN A 24 -14.61 20.06 -10.52
CA GLN A 24 -15.58 19.35 -11.37
C GLN A 24 -15.38 19.66 -12.87
N LEU A 25 -15.09 20.91 -13.22
CA LEU A 25 -14.74 21.30 -14.60
C LEU A 25 -13.45 20.62 -15.07
N ASP A 26 -12.43 20.51 -14.21
CA ASP A 26 -11.16 19.83 -14.54
C ASP A 26 -11.35 18.32 -14.73
N VAL A 27 -12.16 17.66 -13.90
CA VAL A 27 -12.52 16.24 -14.11
C VAL A 27 -13.28 16.05 -15.42
N LEU A 28 -14.25 16.93 -15.74
CA LEU A 28 -14.97 16.86 -17.02
C LEU A 28 -14.03 17.10 -18.21
N ASP A 29 -13.11 18.06 -18.14
CA ASP A 29 -12.11 18.31 -19.17
C ASP A 29 -11.15 17.13 -19.34
N GLN A 30 -10.82 16.42 -18.26
CA GLN A 30 -10.04 15.18 -18.31
C GLN A 30 -10.83 14.02 -18.93
N LEU A 31 -12.12 13.90 -18.65
CA LEU A 31 -13.01 12.91 -19.27
C LEU A 31 -13.26 13.20 -20.75
N MET A 32 -13.09 14.44 -21.20
CA MET A 32 -13.19 14.83 -22.61
C MET A 32 -11.94 14.51 -23.44
N LYS A 33 -10.84 14.11 -22.80
CA LYS A 33 -9.63 13.68 -23.50
C LYS A 33 -9.88 12.35 -24.24
N PRO A 34 -9.49 12.23 -25.52
CA PRO A 34 -9.80 11.06 -26.33
C PRO A 34 -9.25 9.75 -25.72
N GLU A 35 -8.09 9.80 -25.05
CA GLU A 35 -7.48 8.65 -24.38
C GLU A 35 -8.32 8.17 -23.19
N VAL A 36 -8.98 9.10 -22.49
CA VAL A 36 -9.84 8.78 -21.34
C VAL A 36 -11.19 8.25 -21.81
N GLN A 37 -11.73 8.77 -22.91
CA GLN A 37 -12.95 8.24 -23.54
C GLN A 37 -12.76 6.83 -24.10
N GLU A 38 -11.60 6.56 -24.72
CA GLU A 38 -11.24 5.22 -25.18
C GLU A 38 -11.12 4.25 -23.99
N SER A 39 -10.42 4.67 -22.93
CA SER A 39 -10.29 3.86 -21.70
C SER A 39 -11.65 3.59 -21.03
N LEU A 40 -12.55 4.58 -21.00
CA LEU A 40 -13.91 4.41 -20.48
C LEU A 40 -14.74 3.48 -21.37
N THR A 41 -14.61 3.57 -22.69
CA THR A 41 -15.28 2.68 -23.64
C THR A 41 -14.82 1.25 -23.44
N VAL A 42 -13.51 1.02 -23.38
CA VAL A 42 -12.92 -0.29 -23.07
C VAL A 42 -13.39 -0.80 -21.71
N LEU A 43 -13.45 0.07 -20.69
CA LEU A 43 -13.92 -0.32 -19.36
C LEU A 43 -15.38 -0.77 -19.39
N VAL A 44 -16.25 -0.04 -20.08
CA VAL A 44 -17.67 -0.37 -20.26
C VAL A 44 -17.83 -1.68 -21.04
N GLU A 45 -17.08 -1.87 -22.12
CA GLU A 45 -17.09 -3.11 -22.90
C GLU A 45 -16.60 -4.33 -22.11
N ASN A 46 -15.66 -4.13 -21.17
CA ASN A 46 -15.12 -5.18 -20.32
C ASN A 46 -15.84 -5.34 -18.98
N LEU A 47 -16.90 -4.57 -18.70
CA LEU A 47 -17.74 -4.74 -17.50
C LEU A 47 -18.23 -6.18 -17.29
N PRO A 48 -18.66 -6.93 -18.32
CA PRO A 48 -19.06 -8.33 -18.14
C PRO A 48 -17.93 -9.21 -17.57
N LYS A 49 -16.68 -9.02 -18.01
CA LYS A 49 -15.52 -9.76 -17.48
C LYS A 49 -15.23 -9.41 -16.03
N LEU A 50 -15.40 -8.14 -15.65
CA LEU A 50 -15.23 -7.73 -14.26
C LEU A 50 -16.31 -8.37 -13.36
N ALA A 51 -17.57 -8.46 -13.84
CA ALA A 51 -18.63 -9.15 -13.13
C ALA A 51 -18.34 -10.66 -12.97
N GLU A 52 -17.77 -11.30 -13.99
CA GLU A 52 -17.32 -12.69 -13.92
C GLU A 52 -16.18 -12.88 -12.92
N MET A 53 -15.19 -11.99 -12.89
CA MET A 53 -14.09 -12.03 -11.93
C MET A 53 -14.58 -11.86 -10.49
N VAL A 54 -15.51 -10.93 -10.24
CA VAL A 54 -16.13 -10.76 -8.92
C VAL A 54 -16.90 -12.02 -8.54
N THR A 55 -17.61 -12.65 -9.48
CA THR A 55 -18.31 -13.93 -9.26
C THR A 55 -17.35 -15.09 -8.94
N LEU A 56 -16.16 -15.11 -9.56
CA LEU A 56 -15.12 -16.09 -9.23
C LEU A 56 -14.54 -15.86 -7.82
N LEU A 57 -14.34 -14.60 -7.44
CA LEU A 57 -13.88 -14.23 -6.10
C LEU A 57 -14.92 -14.61 -5.03
N THR A 58 -16.21 -14.39 -5.27
CA THR A 58 -17.26 -14.80 -4.34
C THR A 58 -17.37 -16.32 -4.21
N LYS A 59 -17.25 -17.09 -5.30
CA LYS A 59 -17.17 -18.56 -5.22
C LYS A 59 -15.97 -19.05 -4.41
N THR A 60 -14.84 -18.36 -4.48
CA THR A 60 -13.65 -18.68 -3.67
C THR A 60 -13.90 -18.38 -2.18
N TYR A 61 -14.67 -17.34 -1.86
CA TYR A 61 -15.09 -17.05 -0.49
C TYR A 61 -15.93 -18.18 0.10
N ASP A 62 -16.86 -18.75 -0.67
CA ASP A 62 -17.67 -19.90 -0.24
C ASP A 62 -16.80 -21.14 0.04
N ILE A 63 -15.75 -21.37 -0.75
CA ILE A 63 -14.79 -22.48 -0.52
C ILE A 63 -14.02 -22.26 0.79
N VAL A 64 -13.53 -21.04 1.04
CA VAL A 64 -12.83 -20.72 2.30
C VAL A 64 -13.77 -20.83 3.49
N GLN A 65 -15.02 -20.37 3.38
CA GLN A 65 -15.97 -20.42 4.49
C GLN A 65 -16.37 -21.85 4.85
N ASN A 66 -16.54 -22.73 3.85
CA ASN A 66 -16.85 -24.15 4.05
C ASN A 66 -15.65 -24.96 4.56
N VAL A 67 -14.42 -24.62 4.17
CA VAL A 67 -13.20 -25.30 4.66
C VAL A 67 -12.80 -24.82 6.07
N VAL A 68 -13.01 -23.54 6.39
CA VAL A 68 -12.68 -22.95 7.71
C VAL A 68 -13.70 -23.32 8.79
N THR A 69 -14.95 -23.63 8.44
CA THR A 69 -15.94 -24.05 9.44
C THR A 69 -15.80 -25.50 9.89
N ASP A 70 -14.98 -26.31 9.20
CA ASP A 70 -14.67 -27.65 9.63
C ASP A 70 -13.66 -27.62 10.80
N LYS A 71 -14.20 -27.75 12.01
CA LYS A 71 -13.42 -27.74 13.25
C LYS A 71 -12.41 -28.88 13.32
N VAL A 72 -12.69 -30.01 12.67
CA VAL A 72 -11.81 -31.19 12.67
C VAL A 72 -10.55 -30.90 11.86
N LEU A 73 -10.70 -30.27 10.69
CA LEU A 73 -9.56 -29.91 9.84
C LEU A 73 -8.65 -28.86 10.49
N ILE A 74 -9.22 -27.88 11.21
CA ILE A 74 -8.43 -26.88 11.94
C ILE A 74 -7.65 -27.51 13.10
N GLU A 75 -8.26 -28.42 13.86
CA GLU A 75 -7.60 -29.08 14.98
C GLU A 75 -6.44 -29.97 14.51
N ASP A 76 -6.61 -30.70 13.39
CA ASP A 76 -5.56 -31.52 12.78
C ASP A 76 -4.41 -30.67 12.21
N ILE A 77 -4.72 -29.55 11.54
CA ILE A 77 -3.70 -28.61 11.04
C ILE A 77 -2.96 -27.94 12.20
N LYS A 78 -3.66 -27.53 13.27
CA LYS A 78 -3.05 -26.91 14.44
C LYS A 78 -2.10 -27.87 15.14
N GLY A 79 -2.49 -29.13 15.33
CA GLY A 79 -1.63 -30.16 15.92
C GLY A 79 -0.38 -30.42 15.08
N GLY A 80 -0.52 -30.55 13.76
CA GLY A 80 0.60 -30.77 12.85
C GLY A 80 1.53 -29.56 12.73
N VAL A 81 1.00 -28.34 12.75
CA VAL A 81 1.79 -27.11 12.63
C VAL A 81 2.50 -26.77 13.95
N GLU A 82 1.86 -26.93 15.11
CA GLU A 82 2.44 -26.60 16.43
C GLU A 82 3.78 -27.31 16.69
N GLU A 83 3.95 -28.55 16.25
CA GLU A 83 5.20 -29.30 16.42
C GLU A 83 6.36 -28.72 15.59
N PHE A 84 6.08 -28.20 14.40
CA PHE A 84 7.06 -27.52 13.54
C PHE A 84 7.30 -26.06 13.92
N VAL A 85 6.30 -25.35 14.46
CA VAL A 85 6.43 -23.92 14.81
C VAL A 85 6.91 -23.68 16.24
N LYS A 86 6.81 -24.62 17.18
CA LYS A 86 7.38 -24.49 18.54
C LYS A 86 8.82 -23.96 18.56
N PRO A 87 9.79 -24.52 17.79
CA PRO A 87 11.17 -24.03 17.79
C PRO A 87 11.32 -22.64 17.14
N ILE A 88 10.36 -22.21 16.33
CA ILE A 88 10.35 -20.89 15.68
C ILE A 88 9.62 -19.87 16.57
N GLY A 89 8.60 -20.29 17.34
CA GLY A 89 7.77 -19.45 18.18
C GLY A 89 8.55 -18.72 19.26
N GLU A 90 9.55 -19.36 19.87
CA GLU A 90 10.44 -18.71 20.85
C GLU A 90 11.30 -17.62 20.21
N LYS A 91 11.85 -17.88 19.02
CA LYS A 91 12.61 -16.87 18.24
C LYS A 91 11.68 -15.75 17.73
N ALA A 92 10.45 -16.09 17.36
CA ALA A 92 9.44 -15.16 16.88
C ALA A 92 8.97 -14.19 17.96
N LYS A 93 8.90 -14.62 19.24
CA LYS A 93 8.60 -13.71 20.36
C LYS A 93 9.65 -12.60 20.48
N GLY A 94 10.93 -12.93 20.32
CA GLY A 94 12.02 -11.94 20.32
C GLY A 94 11.93 -10.97 19.13
N LEU A 95 11.59 -11.49 17.94
CA LEU A 95 11.38 -10.65 16.74
C LEU A 95 10.14 -9.76 16.86
N ALA A 96 9.05 -10.26 17.45
CA ALA A 96 7.85 -9.48 17.71
C ALA A 96 8.12 -8.35 18.69
N ALA A 97 8.86 -8.61 19.78
CA ALA A 97 9.28 -7.58 20.72
C ALA A 97 10.17 -6.52 20.04
N ALA A 98 11.15 -6.94 19.24
CA ALA A 98 12.01 -6.03 18.47
C ALA A 98 11.22 -5.20 17.45
N ALA A 99 10.20 -5.78 16.80
CA ALA A 99 9.34 -5.08 15.86
C ALA A 99 8.43 -4.05 16.55
N ILE A 100 7.86 -4.40 17.71
CA ILE A 100 7.08 -3.47 18.54
C ILE A 100 7.96 -2.32 19.02
N GLU A 101 9.14 -2.62 19.56
CA GLU A 101 10.09 -1.61 20.02
C GLU A 101 10.57 -0.70 18.88
N ALA A 102 10.81 -1.25 17.69
CA ALA A 102 11.13 -0.46 16.50
C ALA A 102 9.97 0.48 16.12
N ASN A 103 8.73 -0.03 16.11
CA ASN A 103 7.53 0.74 15.82
C ASN A 103 7.32 1.88 16.84
N ASP A 104 7.50 1.63 18.12
CA ASP A 104 7.40 2.65 19.18
C ASP A 104 8.46 3.74 19.01
N ARG A 105 9.71 3.37 18.68
CA ARG A 105 10.79 4.35 18.42
C ARG A 105 10.51 5.21 17.18
N THR A 106 9.89 4.66 16.13
CA THR A 106 9.52 5.44 14.93
C THR A 106 8.36 6.41 15.16
N GLN A 107 7.49 6.15 16.15
CA GLN A 107 6.39 7.06 16.49
C GLN A 107 6.83 8.22 17.40
N VAL A 108 7.85 8.02 18.23
CA VAL A 108 8.43 9.07 19.08
C VAL A 108 9.34 10.00 18.27
N GLU A 109 10.04 9.48 17.27
CA GLU A 109 10.97 10.22 16.40
C GLU A 109 10.45 10.21 14.95
N ALA A 110 9.52 11.13 14.62
CA ALA A 110 9.04 11.34 13.25
C ALA A 110 10.08 12.11 12.38
N SER A 111 11.33 11.67 12.38
CA SER A 111 12.39 12.31 11.59
C SER A 111 12.43 11.72 10.17
N THR A 112 12.15 12.56 9.17
CA THR A 112 12.24 12.18 7.75
C THR A 112 13.69 11.82 7.41
N VAL A 113 13.92 10.61 6.90
CA VAL A 113 15.25 10.16 6.47
C VAL A 113 15.67 10.94 5.21
N GLY A 114 16.59 11.90 5.35
CA GLY A 114 17.17 12.64 4.22
C GLY A 114 18.17 11.82 3.40
N LEU A 115 18.63 12.34 2.26
CA LEU A 115 19.59 11.66 1.36
C LEU A 115 20.87 11.21 2.08
N PHE A 116 21.44 12.05 2.94
CA PHE A 116 22.59 11.68 3.76
C PHE A 116 22.27 10.59 4.80
N GLY A 117 21.03 10.54 5.29
CA GLY A 117 20.55 9.46 6.15
C GLY A 117 20.51 8.12 5.42
N ILE A 118 20.04 8.11 4.17
CA ILE A 118 20.08 6.92 3.30
C ILE A 118 21.52 6.48 3.05
N LEU A 119 22.43 7.41 2.73
CA LEU A 119 23.85 7.10 2.54
C LEU A 119 24.50 6.52 3.80
N LYS A 120 24.15 7.05 4.97
CA LYS A 120 24.63 6.54 6.26
C LYS A 120 24.07 5.14 6.55
N MET A 121 22.79 4.90 6.26
CA MET A 121 22.13 3.61 6.42
C MET A 121 22.71 2.55 5.46
N LEU A 122 23.06 2.93 4.23
CA LEU A 122 23.76 2.04 3.30
C LEU A 122 25.14 1.60 3.83
N LYS A 123 25.77 2.42 4.67
CA LYS A 123 27.02 2.09 5.36
C LYS A 123 26.80 1.21 6.61
N ASP A 124 25.56 0.98 7.03
CA ASP A 124 25.26 0.15 8.19
C ASP A 124 25.67 -1.32 7.93
N PRO A 125 26.35 -1.99 8.89
CA PRO A 125 26.79 -3.37 8.72
C PRO A 125 25.66 -4.37 8.46
N GLN A 126 24.45 -4.18 9.00
CA GLN A 126 23.31 -5.07 8.77
C GLN A 126 22.76 -4.88 7.35
N VAL A 127 22.63 -3.64 6.89
CA VAL A 127 22.23 -3.35 5.50
C VAL A 127 23.24 -3.94 4.51
N GLN A 128 24.54 -3.80 4.78
CA GLN A 128 25.57 -4.41 3.94
C GLN A 128 25.49 -5.94 3.92
N LYS A 129 25.23 -6.59 5.05
CA LYS A 129 25.03 -8.05 5.09
C LYS A 129 23.86 -8.49 4.22
N THR A 130 22.74 -7.76 4.28
CA THR A 130 21.55 -8.04 3.45
C THR A 130 21.86 -7.88 1.97
N LEU A 131 22.58 -6.82 1.57
CA LEU A 131 22.99 -6.61 0.18
C LEU A 131 23.96 -7.70 -0.31
N ARG A 132 24.93 -8.11 0.52
CA ARG A 132 25.86 -9.21 0.20
C ARG A 132 25.13 -10.54 0.07
N PHE A 133 24.14 -10.80 0.92
CA PHE A 133 23.28 -11.97 0.79
C PHE A 133 22.49 -11.94 -0.52
N ALA A 134 21.87 -10.81 -0.85
CA ALA A 134 21.12 -10.67 -2.10
C ALA A 134 22.01 -10.91 -3.33
N GLN A 135 23.26 -10.40 -3.32
CA GLN A 135 24.24 -10.69 -4.36
C GLN A 135 24.53 -12.20 -4.47
N ALA A 136 24.91 -12.84 -3.36
CA ALA A 136 25.22 -14.27 -3.36
C ALA A 136 24.02 -15.13 -3.79
N PHE A 137 22.80 -14.73 -3.40
CA PHE A 137 21.57 -15.40 -3.83
C PHE A 137 21.37 -15.29 -5.36
N LEU A 138 21.58 -14.10 -5.93
CA LEU A 138 21.46 -13.88 -7.38
C LEU A 138 22.53 -14.66 -8.16
N GLU A 139 23.75 -14.76 -7.64
CA GLU A 139 24.82 -15.58 -8.23
C GLU A 139 24.40 -17.05 -8.29
N VAL A 140 23.92 -17.62 -7.17
CA VAL A 140 23.45 -19.02 -7.12
C VAL A 140 22.27 -19.26 -8.08
N VAL A 141 21.33 -18.33 -8.17
CA VAL A 141 20.19 -18.45 -9.09
C VAL A 141 20.66 -18.34 -10.55
N GLY A 142 21.58 -17.44 -10.85
CA GLY A 142 22.16 -17.25 -12.18
C GLY A 142 22.94 -18.49 -12.65
N GLU A 143 23.80 -19.05 -11.79
CA GLU A 143 24.55 -20.27 -12.07
C GLU A 143 23.63 -21.46 -12.37
N LYS A 144 22.56 -21.63 -11.57
CA LYS A 144 21.55 -22.69 -11.80
C LYS A 144 20.81 -22.54 -13.12
N ASN A 145 20.61 -21.32 -13.60
CA ASN A 145 19.99 -21.07 -14.91
C ASN A 145 20.95 -21.32 -16.07
N GLN A 146 22.27 -21.18 -15.88
CA GLN A 146 23.28 -21.49 -16.90
C GLN A 146 23.62 -22.98 -17.00
N GLN A 147 23.36 -23.76 -15.94
CA GLN A 147 23.55 -25.22 -15.91
C GLN A 147 22.35 -26.02 -16.44
N ARG A 148 21.29 -25.34 -16.91
CA ARG A 148 20.11 -25.93 -17.58
C ARG A 148 20.17 -25.66 -19.08
#